data_AF-A0A0M8X4K3-F1
#
_entry.id   AF-A0A0M8X4K3-F1
#
_cell.length_a   1.000
_cell.length_b   1.000
_cell.length_c   1.000
_cell.angle_alpha   90.00
_cell.angle_beta   90.00
_cell.angle_gamma   90.00
#
_symmetry.space_group_name_H-M   'P 1'
#
loop_
_entity.id
_entity.type
_entity.pdbx_description
1 polymer ?
#
loop_
_entity_poly.entity_id
_entity_poly.type
_entity_poly.pdbx_seq_one_letter_code
_entity_poly.pdbx_strand_id
1 'polypeptide(L)'
;MTHAMLKGSNVPLEATTVRAVLRWTPGQGVPDVDASALLLGPDGRVRSDEDFVFYNQPRHPAGKVWRLGKKRVTEGLTDTIQTDLTGVESEVSRILLVASADGVTFDRVQALRILLYDAAGTGAEALAYFDVKPETGEETALICGELYRRGEGWKFRALGEGYSNGLKGLATDFGISVDESEALEEPTTTVPAPPTTNTPAQQTTGGPAQQTSEVSVPLPPEQPNAVPTQPGYGYPQQPPATQPAYGYPQPTSRPAYGYPQAPAAAGAAAAQTGYGYPPAATTAPDPDFRLPPQGPQFIGR
;
A
#
# COMPACT_ATOMS: atom_id res chain seq x y z
N MET A 1 25.00 -7.45 7.29
CA MET A 1 24.83 -7.69 5.84
C MET A 1 23.39 -7.41 5.47
N THR A 2 23.19 -6.46 4.57
CA THR A 2 21.89 -6.03 4.06
C THR A 2 21.29 -7.11 3.16
N HIS A 3 20.03 -7.47 3.40
CA HIS A 3 19.35 -8.47 2.58
C HIS A 3 18.72 -7.86 1.31
N ALA A 4 19.18 -8.27 0.13
CA ALA A 4 18.55 -7.89 -1.14
C ALA A 4 17.31 -8.77 -1.39
N MET A 5 16.18 -8.14 -1.69
CA MET A 5 14.89 -8.83 -1.83
C MET A 5 14.42 -8.88 -3.29
N LEU A 6 13.71 -9.95 -3.63
CA LEU A 6 12.96 -10.08 -4.88
C LEU A 6 11.46 -9.82 -4.63
N LYS A 7 10.71 -9.45 -5.68
CA LYS A 7 9.24 -9.34 -5.60
C LYS A 7 8.64 -10.63 -5.04
N GLY A 8 7.76 -10.50 -4.06
CA GLY A 8 7.12 -11.60 -3.32
C GLY A 8 7.95 -12.19 -2.17
N SER A 9 9.26 -11.91 -2.10
CA SER A 9 10.09 -12.39 -0.99
C SER A 9 9.75 -11.68 0.33
N ASN A 10 10.10 -12.32 1.45
CA ASN A 10 9.84 -11.79 2.77
C ASN A 10 10.99 -12.08 3.74
N VAL A 11 11.16 -11.22 4.73
CA VAL A 11 12.21 -11.30 5.76
C VAL A 11 11.58 -11.05 7.13
N PRO A 12 11.95 -11.82 8.19
CA PRO A 12 11.55 -11.51 9.56
C PRO A 12 12.18 -10.20 10.03
N LEU A 13 11.47 -9.47 10.89
CA LEU A 13 11.92 -8.21 11.47
C LEU A 13 12.08 -8.40 12.98
N GLU A 14 13.33 -8.40 13.44
CA GLU A 14 13.66 -8.44 14.88
C GLU A 14 13.69 -7.03 15.50
N ALA A 15 13.59 -5.98 14.67
CA ALA A 15 13.58 -4.60 15.11
C ALA A 15 12.26 -4.22 15.78
N THR A 16 12.33 -3.49 16.90
CA THR A 16 11.13 -2.98 17.58
C THR A 16 10.53 -1.78 16.86
N THR A 17 11.38 -0.98 16.22
CA THR A 17 10.97 0.17 15.42
C THR A 17 11.65 0.08 14.06
N VAL A 18 10.87 0.10 12.99
CA VAL A 18 11.36 0.03 11.62
C VAL A 18 11.23 1.39 10.95
N ARG A 19 12.28 1.80 10.24
CA ARG A 19 12.29 2.97 9.36
C ARG A 19 12.37 2.49 7.92
N ALA A 20 11.27 2.62 7.20
CA ALA A 20 11.17 2.38 5.77
C ALA A 20 11.48 3.66 5.00
N VAL A 21 12.55 3.64 4.23
CA VAL A 21 13.02 4.77 3.42
C VAL A 21 12.77 4.45 1.96
N LEU A 22 11.87 5.18 1.32
CA LEU A 22 11.81 5.24 -0.14
C LEU A 22 12.95 6.14 -0.63
N ARG A 23 13.65 5.70 -1.66
CA ARG A 23 14.74 6.44 -2.30
C ARG A 23 14.61 6.37 -3.81
N TRP A 24 14.83 7.49 -4.49
CA TRP A 24 14.84 7.57 -5.95
C TRP A 24 15.86 8.61 -6.43
N THR A 25 16.28 8.49 -7.68
CA THR A 25 17.22 9.43 -8.30
C THR A 25 16.45 10.61 -8.89
N PRO A 26 16.74 11.86 -8.46
CA PRO A 26 16.13 13.05 -9.07
C PRO A 26 16.69 13.31 -10.46
N GLY A 27 15.92 13.97 -11.32
CA GLY A 27 16.34 14.32 -12.66
C GLY A 27 15.29 15.15 -13.40
N GLN A 28 15.63 15.61 -14.59
CA GLN A 28 14.67 16.32 -15.45
C GLN A 28 13.51 15.38 -15.81
N GLY A 29 12.28 15.81 -15.55
CA GLY A 29 11.08 15.03 -15.84
C GLY A 29 10.79 13.87 -14.86
N VAL A 30 11.61 13.68 -13.83
CA VAL A 30 11.33 12.75 -12.73
C VAL A 30 10.33 13.41 -11.78
N PRO A 31 9.19 12.77 -11.47
CA PRO A 31 8.21 13.35 -10.57
C PRO A 31 8.70 13.36 -9.12
N ASP A 32 8.01 14.16 -8.31
CA ASP A 32 8.14 14.06 -6.86
C ASP A 32 7.40 12.81 -6.37
N VAL A 33 8.02 12.06 -5.46
CA VAL A 33 7.48 10.79 -4.95
C VAL A 33 7.15 10.96 -3.47
N ASP A 34 5.92 10.69 -3.10
CA ASP A 34 5.45 10.71 -1.72
C ASP A 34 5.34 9.30 -1.15
N ALA A 35 5.90 9.11 0.05
CA ALA A 35 5.68 7.91 0.85
C ALA A 35 4.39 8.06 1.66
N SER A 36 3.56 7.02 1.63
CA SER A 36 2.37 6.89 2.46
C SER A 36 2.30 5.51 3.10
N ALA A 37 1.51 5.37 4.15
CA ALA A 37 1.25 4.09 4.79
C ALA A 37 -0.24 3.87 5.08
N LEU A 38 -0.74 2.67 4.81
CA LEU A 38 -2.12 2.27 5.14
C LEU A 38 -2.07 1.17 6.19
N LEU A 39 -2.72 1.38 7.32
CA LEU A 39 -2.85 0.39 8.39
C LEU A 39 -4.11 -0.44 8.13
N LEU A 40 -3.95 -1.75 8.00
CA LEU A 40 -5.04 -2.65 7.61
C LEU A 40 -5.39 -3.62 8.72
N GLY A 41 -6.70 -3.79 8.93
CA GLY A 41 -7.30 -4.80 9.78
C GLY A 41 -7.10 -6.24 9.28
N PRO A 42 -7.67 -7.24 9.96
CA PRO A 42 -7.58 -8.64 9.57
C PRO A 42 -8.33 -8.96 8.26
N ASP A 43 -9.35 -8.15 7.94
CA ASP A 43 -10.11 -8.19 6.70
C ASP A 43 -9.36 -7.60 5.49
N GLY A 44 -8.19 -7.00 5.74
CA GLY A 44 -7.37 -6.37 4.69
C GLY A 44 -7.87 -4.99 4.29
N ARG A 45 -8.67 -4.30 5.12
CA ARG A 45 -9.15 -2.94 4.88
C ARG A 45 -8.75 -2.01 6.02
N VAL A 46 -8.80 -0.71 5.78
CA VAL A 46 -8.64 0.29 6.86
C VAL A 46 -9.85 0.23 7.80
N ARG A 47 -9.65 0.56 9.08
CA ARG A 47 -10.76 0.62 10.06
C ARG A 47 -11.50 1.95 9.99
N SER A 48 -10.76 3.01 9.65
CA SER A 48 -11.25 4.37 9.40
C SER A 48 -10.27 5.10 8.47
N ASP A 49 -10.65 6.27 7.97
CA ASP A 49 -9.74 7.11 7.15
C ASP A 49 -8.49 7.56 7.95
N GLU A 50 -8.53 7.48 9.28
CA GLU A 50 -7.40 7.80 10.15
C GLU A 50 -6.24 6.78 10.05
N ASP A 51 -6.53 5.55 9.60
CA ASP A 51 -5.52 4.52 9.34
C ASP A 51 -4.67 4.81 8.09
N PHE A 52 -4.87 5.97 7.45
CA PHE A 52 -4.05 6.45 6.34
C PHE A 52 -3.05 7.54 6.78
N VAL A 53 -1.76 7.22 6.67
CA VAL A 53 -0.66 8.16 6.94
C VAL A 53 -0.09 8.65 5.61
N PHE A 54 -0.18 9.94 5.36
CA PHE A 54 0.28 10.58 4.12
C PHE A 54 0.75 12.01 4.40
N TYR A 55 0.96 12.84 3.38
CA TYR A 55 1.55 14.17 3.59
C TYR A 55 0.67 15.13 4.40
N ASN A 56 -0.65 15.08 4.26
CA ASN A 56 -1.58 15.95 5.02
C ASN A 56 -1.86 15.40 6.42
N GLN A 57 -1.71 14.08 6.61
CA GLN A 57 -1.81 13.40 7.89
C GLN A 57 -0.53 12.61 8.16
N PRO A 58 0.58 13.28 8.56
CA PRO A 58 1.89 12.63 8.66
C PRO A 58 2.01 11.69 9.85
N ARG A 59 1.00 11.55 10.71
CA ARG A 59 1.04 10.70 11.90
C ARG A 59 -0.31 10.05 12.14
N HIS A 60 -0.30 8.74 12.36
CA HIS A 60 -1.48 7.98 12.81
C HIS A 60 -1.90 8.44 14.22
N PRO A 61 -3.19 8.48 14.59
CA PRO A 61 -3.64 8.93 15.92
C PRO A 61 -3.02 8.16 17.09
N ALA A 62 -2.80 6.85 16.94
CA ALA A 62 -2.10 6.03 17.95
C ALA A 62 -0.61 6.39 18.11
N GLY A 63 -0.05 7.17 17.18
CA GLY A 63 1.33 7.64 17.21
C GLY A 63 2.39 6.56 16.90
N LYS A 64 1.97 5.40 16.40
CA LYS A 64 2.85 4.24 16.13
C LYS A 64 3.38 4.19 14.71
N VAL A 65 2.71 4.86 13.78
CA VAL A 65 3.15 5.03 12.40
C VAL A 65 3.19 6.52 12.08
N TRP A 66 4.29 6.99 11.52
CA TRP A 66 4.42 8.38 11.11
C TRP A 66 5.41 8.55 9.95
N ARG A 67 5.16 9.57 9.14
CA ARG A 67 6.03 10.04 8.08
C ARG A 67 7.02 11.07 8.62
N LEU A 68 8.31 10.87 8.35
CA LEU A 68 9.37 11.85 8.66
C LEU A 68 9.56 12.88 7.54
N GLY A 69 9.02 12.60 6.35
CA GLY A 69 9.01 13.50 5.21
C GLY A 69 10.26 13.39 4.33
N LYS A 70 10.24 14.21 3.28
CA LYS A 70 11.23 14.18 2.21
C LYS A 70 12.58 14.76 2.64
N LYS A 71 13.68 14.14 2.22
CA LYS A 71 15.05 14.62 2.41
C LYS A 71 15.89 14.37 1.16
N ARG A 72 16.81 15.29 0.88
CA ARG A 72 17.86 15.10 -0.13
C ARG A 72 19.11 14.54 0.54
N VAL A 73 19.60 13.42 0.02
CA VAL A 73 20.86 12.77 0.43
C VAL A 73 21.80 12.66 -0.77
N THR A 74 23.05 12.27 -0.54
CA THR A 74 24.04 12.13 -1.62
C THR A 74 23.58 11.14 -2.70
N GLU A 75 22.88 10.07 -2.30
CA GLU A 75 22.43 9.00 -3.19
C GLU A 75 21.09 9.31 -3.91
N GLY A 76 20.41 10.40 -3.58
CA GLY A 76 19.13 10.75 -4.22
C GLY A 76 18.16 11.55 -3.33
N LEU A 77 16.89 11.53 -3.71
CA LEU A 77 15.79 11.98 -2.87
C LEU A 77 15.24 10.81 -2.07
N THR A 78 14.75 11.11 -0.87
CA THR A 78 14.17 10.14 0.03
C THR A 78 12.88 10.65 0.63
N ASP A 79 11.99 9.73 0.98
CA ASP A 79 10.84 9.97 1.86
C ASP A 79 10.71 8.77 2.80
N THR A 80 10.29 9.00 4.03
CA THR A 80 10.49 8.03 5.10
C THR A 80 9.24 7.84 5.95
N ILE A 81 8.86 6.58 6.14
CA ILE A 81 7.87 6.14 7.12
C ILE A 81 8.60 5.44 8.26
N GLN A 82 8.26 5.78 9.49
CA GLN A 82 8.73 5.09 10.68
C GLN A 82 7.56 4.44 11.41
N THR A 83 7.78 3.23 11.89
CA THR A 83 6.76 2.40 12.56
C THR A 83 7.34 1.78 13.83
N ASP A 84 6.74 2.08 14.97
CA ASP A 84 6.95 1.36 16.24
C ASP A 84 6.10 0.08 16.22
N LEU A 85 6.70 -1.02 15.75
CA LEU A 85 6.03 -2.31 15.56
C LEU A 85 5.52 -2.93 16.86
N THR A 86 6.19 -2.63 17.98
CA THR A 86 5.78 -3.15 19.29
C THR A 86 4.55 -2.45 19.84
N GLY A 87 4.35 -1.20 19.46
CA GLY A 87 3.23 -0.38 19.90
C GLY A 87 1.99 -0.45 19.01
N VAL A 88 2.09 -0.96 17.78
CA VAL A 88 0.96 -1.08 16.85
C VAL A 88 -0.14 -1.93 17.47
N GLU A 89 -1.39 -1.47 17.36
CA GLU A 89 -2.57 -2.13 17.91
C GLU A 89 -2.77 -3.53 17.35
N SER A 90 -3.31 -4.46 18.16
CA SER A 90 -3.51 -5.86 17.76
C SER A 90 -4.49 -6.05 16.62
N GLU A 91 -5.38 -5.08 16.40
CA GLU A 91 -6.32 -5.07 15.28
C GLU A 91 -5.63 -4.83 13.94
N VAL A 92 -4.48 -4.14 13.92
CA VAL A 92 -3.71 -3.90 12.69
C VAL A 92 -2.85 -5.12 12.39
N SER A 93 -3.22 -5.81 11.30
CA SER A 93 -2.55 -7.03 10.85
C SER A 93 -1.45 -6.75 9.82
N ARG A 94 -1.59 -5.68 9.04
CA ARG A 94 -0.69 -5.28 7.96
C ARG A 94 -0.55 -3.77 7.89
N ILE A 95 0.61 -3.30 7.42
CA ILE A 95 0.88 -1.90 7.11
C ILE A 95 1.47 -1.86 5.71
N LEU A 96 0.74 -1.32 4.75
CA LEU A 96 1.23 -1.13 3.39
C LEU A 96 2.12 0.09 3.33
N LEU A 97 3.22 0.00 2.58
CA LEU A 97 4.14 1.09 2.33
C LEU A 97 4.04 1.46 0.86
N VAL A 98 3.48 2.64 0.60
CA VAL A 98 3.05 3.08 -0.74
C VAL A 98 3.90 4.25 -1.19
N ALA A 99 4.32 4.22 -2.46
CA ALA A 99 4.89 5.34 -3.18
C ALA A 99 3.83 5.89 -4.13
N SER A 100 3.65 7.20 -4.19
CA SER A 100 2.76 7.86 -5.17
C SER A 100 3.46 9.04 -5.83
N ALA A 101 3.10 9.30 -7.09
CA ALA A 101 3.53 10.46 -7.84
C ALA A 101 2.30 11.18 -8.40
N ASP A 102 2.21 12.49 -8.19
CA ASP A 102 1.05 13.27 -8.64
C ASP A 102 1.11 13.53 -10.15
N GLY A 103 0.09 13.06 -10.88
CA GLY A 103 -0.10 13.30 -12.31
C GLY A 103 0.98 12.74 -13.25
N VAL A 104 1.93 11.94 -12.75
CA VAL A 104 3.06 11.42 -13.53
C VAL A 104 3.32 9.96 -13.19
N THR A 105 3.60 9.17 -14.22
CA THR A 105 3.84 7.74 -14.15
C THR A 105 5.22 7.38 -13.57
N PHE A 106 5.29 6.22 -12.93
CA PHE A 106 6.51 5.70 -12.29
C PHE A 106 7.56 5.20 -13.29
N ASP A 107 7.25 5.09 -14.59
CA ASP A 107 8.23 4.78 -15.64
C ASP A 107 9.35 5.83 -15.74
N ARG A 108 9.07 7.08 -15.34
CA ARG A 108 10.03 8.18 -15.26
C ARG A 108 10.85 8.17 -13.97
N VAL A 109 10.45 7.41 -12.95
CA VAL A 109 11.15 7.37 -11.66
C VAL A 109 12.31 6.40 -11.73
N GLN A 110 13.52 6.96 -11.66
CA GLN A 110 14.75 6.18 -11.76
C GLN A 110 15.22 5.66 -10.40
N ALA A 111 15.66 4.40 -10.38
CA ALA A 111 16.25 3.74 -9.22
C ALA A 111 15.39 3.82 -7.94
N LEU A 112 14.06 3.66 -8.09
CA LEU A 112 13.16 3.57 -6.95
C LEU A 112 13.47 2.33 -6.11
N ARG A 113 13.73 2.55 -4.82
CA ARG A 113 14.07 1.50 -3.87
C ARG A 113 13.42 1.78 -2.53
N ILE A 114 12.93 0.73 -1.88
CA ILE A 114 12.58 0.76 -0.46
C ILE A 114 13.71 0.11 0.36
N LEU A 115 14.17 0.81 1.41
CA LEU A 115 15.20 0.34 2.34
C LEU A 115 14.62 0.29 3.76
N LEU A 116 14.87 -0.81 4.46
CA LEU A 116 14.35 -1.03 5.81
C LEU A 116 15.52 -0.91 6.79
N TYR A 117 15.39 -0.06 7.79
CA TYR A 117 16.38 0.11 8.86
C TYR A 117 15.75 -0.21 10.21
N ASP A 118 16.56 -0.72 11.13
CA ASP A 118 16.23 -0.66 12.55
C ASP A 118 16.42 0.78 13.03
N ALA A 119 15.34 1.42 13.47
CA ALA A 119 15.36 2.80 13.96
C ALA A 119 15.73 2.91 15.44
N ALA A 120 15.62 1.82 16.20
CA ALA A 120 15.98 1.76 17.62
C ALA A 120 17.44 1.35 17.82
N GLY A 121 18.00 0.61 16.85
CA GLY A 121 19.41 0.22 16.83
C GLY A 121 20.37 1.36 16.47
N THR A 122 21.67 1.10 16.70
CA THR A 122 22.78 1.98 16.30
C THR A 122 23.33 1.67 14.91
N GLY A 123 22.75 0.65 14.23
CA GLY A 123 23.20 0.18 12.93
C GLY A 123 22.87 1.17 11.82
N ALA A 124 23.89 1.54 11.03
CA ALA A 124 23.71 2.33 9.81
C ALA A 124 23.37 1.45 8.59
N GLU A 125 23.53 0.13 8.70
CA GLU A 125 23.25 -0.81 7.63
C GLU A 125 21.74 -1.10 7.54
N ALA A 126 21.20 -1.17 6.32
CA ALA A 126 19.82 -1.58 6.12
C ALA A 126 19.65 -3.07 6.48
N LEU A 127 18.51 -3.43 7.06
CA LEU A 127 18.08 -4.81 7.29
C LEU A 127 17.82 -5.49 5.94
N ALA A 128 17.10 -4.80 5.07
CA ALA A 128 16.77 -5.26 3.73
C ALA A 128 16.53 -4.11 2.75
N TYR A 129 16.61 -4.40 1.46
CA TYR A 129 16.13 -3.49 0.42
C TYR A 129 15.44 -4.23 -0.72
N PHE A 130 14.54 -3.53 -1.41
CA PHE A 130 13.88 -4.01 -2.61
C PHE A 130 13.86 -2.90 -3.67
N ASP A 131 14.33 -3.24 -4.87
CA ASP A 131 14.24 -2.38 -6.05
C ASP A 131 12.84 -2.49 -6.64
N VAL A 132 12.08 -1.39 -6.58
CA VAL A 132 10.68 -1.33 -7.02
C VAL A 132 10.65 -0.89 -8.47
N LYS A 133 9.89 -1.60 -9.31
CA LYS A 133 9.72 -1.27 -10.73
C LYS A 133 8.23 -1.26 -11.08
N PRO A 134 7.75 -0.28 -11.87
CA PRO A 134 6.44 -0.37 -12.50
C PRO A 134 6.38 -1.57 -13.45
N GLU A 135 5.19 -2.15 -13.62
CA GLU A 135 4.98 -3.33 -14.46
C GLU A 135 4.48 -2.95 -15.86
N THR A 136 3.55 -1.98 -15.93
CA THR A 136 2.91 -1.53 -17.17
C THR A 136 3.47 -0.19 -17.66
N GLY A 137 4.03 0.61 -16.75
CA GLY A 137 4.49 1.97 -17.02
C GLY A 137 3.39 3.03 -16.94
N GLU A 138 2.15 2.63 -16.66
CA GLU A 138 1.00 3.53 -16.50
C GLU A 138 0.73 3.86 -15.02
N GLU A 139 1.49 3.26 -14.10
CA GLU A 139 1.20 3.34 -12.68
C GLU A 139 1.64 4.68 -12.10
N THR A 140 0.75 5.28 -11.32
CA THR A 140 0.98 6.55 -10.59
C THR A 140 0.98 6.35 -9.07
N ALA A 141 0.73 5.12 -8.62
CA ALA A 141 1.02 4.63 -7.27
C ALA A 141 1.57 3.20 -7.29
N LEU A 142 2.43 2.87 -6.32
CA LEU A 142 3.05 1.56 -6.16
C LEU A 142 3.04 1.15 -4.68
N ILE A 143 2.55 -0.04 -4.37
CA ILE A 143 2.79 -0.69 -3.07
C ILE A 143 4.20 -1.27 -3.11
N CYS A 144 5.15 -0.59 -2.50
CA CYS A 144 6.56 -1.02 -2.47
C CYS A 144 6.74 -2.29 -1.63
N GLY A 145 5.96 -2.42 -0.55
CA GLY A 145 5.95 -3.59 0.30
C GLY A 145 4.98 -3.47 1.45
N GLU A 146 4.93 -4.50 2.29
CA GLU A 146 4.08 -4.54 3.47
C GLU A 146 4.86 -5.01 4.70
N LEU A 147 4.57 -4.41 5.86
CA LEU A 147 4.86 -4.98 7.17
C LEU A 147 3.65 -5.80 7.58
N TYR A 148 3.81 -7.06 7.96
CA TYR A 148 2.69 -7.90 8.37
C TYR A 148 3.03 -8.77 9.59
N ARG A 149 2.02 -9.02 10.42
CA ARG A 149 2.15 -9.94 11.56
C ARG A 149 2.15 -11.38 11.08
N ARG A 150 3.06 -12.20 11.62
CA ARG A 150 3.07 -13.65 11.43
C ARG A 150 3.58 -14.35 12.68
N GLY A 151 2.72 -15.12 13.32
CA GLY A 151 3.03 -15.69 14.63
C GLY A 151 3.14 -14.57 15.67
N GLU A 152 4.22 -14.57 16.44
CA GLU A 152 4.48 -13.57 17.48
C GLU A 152 5.25 -12.34 16.98
N GLY A 153 5.69 -12.33 15.72
CA GLY A 153 6.57 -11.30 15.18
C GLY A 153 6.03 -10.59 13.94
N TRP A 154 6.77 -9.57 13.51
CA TRP A 154 6.55 -8.86 12.27
C TRP A 154 7.49 -9.33 11.17
N LYS A 155 7.02 -9.25 9.93
CA LYS A 155 7.80 -9.55 8.73
C LYS A 155 7.60 -8.45 7.71
N PHE A 156 8.61 -8.21 6.88
CA PHE A 156 8.47 -7.38 5.69
C PHE A 156 8.31 -8.28 4.47
N ARG A 157 7.42 -7.92 3.53
CA ARG A 157 7.29 -8.54 2.21
C ARG A 157 7.46 -7.48 1.13
N ALA A 158 8.30 -7.78 0.14
CA ALA A 158 8.43 -6.96 -1.06
C ALA A 158 7.26 -7.26 -2.01
N LEU A 159 6.50 -6.22 -2.39
CA LEU A 159 5.30 -6.39 -3.24
C LEU A 159 5.54 -5.85 -4.64
N GLY A 160 5.79 -4.55 -4.80
CA GLY A 160 5.94 -3.93 -6.12
C GLY A 160 4.67 -4.07 -6.97
N GLU A 161 3.51 -3.87 -6.36
CA GLU A 161 2.21 -3.87 -7.03
C GLU A 161 1.85 -2.44 -7.43
N GLY A 162 1.38 -2.25 -8.66
CA GLY A 162 1.16 -0.92 -9.22
C GLY A 162 -0.31 -0.61 -9.51
N TYR A 163 -0.63 0.68 -9.43
CA TYR A 163 -1.97 1.23 -9.58
C TYR A 163 -1.96 2.38 -10.59
N SER A 164 -2.66 2.20 -11.72
CA SER A 164 -2.80 3.23 -12.76
C SER A 164 -3.78 4.35 -12.37
N ASN A 165 -4.74 4.06 -11.49
CA ASN A 165 -5.69 5.03 -10.93
C ASN A 165 -5.12 5.82 -9.73
N GLY A 166 -3.81 5.69 -9.47
CA GLY A 166 -3.07 6.47 -8.50
C GLY A 166 -3.40 6.17 -7.05
N LEU A 167 -2.94 7.07 -6.17
CA LEU A 167 -3.08 6.90 -4.72
C LEU A 167 -4.55 6.88 -4.29
N LYS A 168 -5.41 7.67 -4.95
CA LYS A 168 -6.85 7.71 -4.70
C LYS A 168 -7.48 6.34 -4.93
N GLY A 169 -7.23 5.73 -6.10
CA GLY A 169 -7.79 4.42 -6.42
C GLY A 169 -7.30 3.32 -5.49
N LEU A 170 -6.00 3.32 -5.18
CA LEU A 170 -5.42 2.44 -4.17
C LEU A 170 -6.13 2.61 -2.82
N ALA A 171 -6.27 3.85 -2.33
CA ALA A 171 -6.90 4.14 -1.05
C ALA A 171 -8.35 3.65 -0.99
N THR A 172 -9.13 3.88 -2.06
CA THR A 172 -10.53 3.42 -2.17
C THR A 172 -10.64 1.90 -2.15
N ASP A 173 -9.74 1.16 -2.81
CA ASP A 173 -9.75 -0.30 -2.79
C ASP A 173 -9.59 -0.85 -1.35
N PHE A 174 -8.74 -0.19 -0.55
CA PHE A 174 -8.53 -0.51 0.87
C PHE A 174 -9.59 0.06 1.82
N GLY A 175 -10.61 0.75 1.32
CA GLY A 175 -11.77 1.21 2.10
C GLY A 175 -11.71 2.64 2.60
N ILE A 176 -10.75 3.46 2.15
CA ILE A 176 -10.70 4.89 2.46
C ILE A 176 -11.71 5.64 1.59
N SER A 177 -12.53 6.47 2.22
CA SER A 177 -13.44 7.37 1.51
C SER A 177 -12.69 8.65 1.14
N VAL A 178 -12.59 8.94 -0.16
CA VAL A 178 -11.97 10.19 -0.64
C VAL A 178 -13.10 11.08 -1.13
N ASP A 179 -13.53 12.02 -0.29
CA ASP A 179 -14.51 13.03 -0.67
C ASP A 179 -13.90 13.99 -1.69
N GLU A 180 -14.54 14.14 -2.86
CA GLU A 180 -14.07 14.98 -3.97
C GLU A 180 -14.30 16.49 -3.75
N SER A 181 -14.60 16.94 -2.54
CA SER A 181 -15.04 18.32 -2.26
C SER A 181 -13.92 19.37 -2.18
N GLU A 182 -12.64 18.99 -2.08
CA GLU A 182 -11.52 19.95 -1.99
C GLU A 182 -10.98 20.45 -3.35
N ALA A 183 -11.50 19.94 -4.49
CA ALA A 183 -11.06 20.35 -5.82
C ALA A 183 -11.88 21.49 -6.45
N LEU A 184 -12.85 22.07 -5.74
CA LEU A 184 -13.79 23.06 -6.29
C LEU A 184 -13.85 24.40 -5.53
N GLU A 185 -12.92 24.69 -4.62
CA GLU A 185 -12.82 26.05 -4.05
C GLU A 185 -12.14 27.04 -5.02
N GLU A 186 -12.71 27.20 -6.22
CA GLU A 186 -12.71 28.51 -6.87
C GLU A 186 -13.71 29.40 -6.12
N PRO A 187 -13.31 30.58 -5.61
CA PRO A 187 -14.22 31.45 -4.88
C PRO A 187 -15.25 32.01 -5.86
N THR A 188 -16.44 31.40 -5.90
CA THR A 188 -17.57 31.98 -6.62
C THR A 188 -18.06 33.18 -5.82
N THR A 189 -17.65 34.38 -6.24
CA THR A 189 -18.18 35.64 -5.72
C THR A 189 -19.70 35.64 -5.90
N THR A 190 -20.44 35.42 -4.82
CA THR A 190 -21.90 35.51 -4.79
C THR A 190 -22.33 36.96 -5.02
N VAL A 191 -22.92 37.25 -6.17
CA VAL A 191 -23.70 38.48 -6.39
C VAL A 191 -25.13 38.21 -5.90
N PRO A 192 -25.68 38.98 -4.94
CA PRO A 192 -27.06 38.79 -4.50
C PRO A 192 -28.04 39.38 -5.52
N ALA A 193 -29.02 38.59 -5.92
CA ALA A 193 -30.14 39.03 -6.77
C ALA A 193 -31.07 40.01 -6.02
N PRO A 194 -31.65 41.03 -6.69
CA PRO A 194 -32.59 41.94 -6.05
C PRO A 194 -34.00 41.34 -5.92
N PRO A 195 -34.79 41.71 -4.90
CA PRO A 195 -36.14 41.17 -4.71
C PRO A 195 -37.16 41.84 -5.64
N THR A 196 -38.08 41.03 -6.17
CA THR A 196 -39.25 41.44 -6.94
C THR A 196 -40.37 41.96 -6.04
N THR A 197 -40.91 43.15 -6.34
CA THR A 197 -42.20 43.63 -5.80
C THR A 197 -43.14 44.02 -6.94
N ASN A 198 -44.34 43.42 -6.92
CA ASN A 198 -45.48 43.71 -7.78
C ASN A 198 -46.06 45.13 -7.54
N THR A 199 -46.64 45.76 -8.57
CA THR A 199 -48.07 46.20 -8.77
C THR A 199 -48.12 47.33 -9.87
N PRO A 200 -49.26 47.82 -10.40
CA PRO A 200 -49.61 47.76 -11.83
C PRO A 200 -49.68 49.12 -12.60
N ALA A 201 -49.72 49.00 -13.94
CA ALA A 201 -50.03 49.95 -15.03
C ALA A 201 -50.42 51.42 -14.74
N GLN A 202 -49.87 52.38 -15.52
CA GLN A 202 -50.56 53.06 -16.66
C GLN A 202 -49.74 54.19 -17.35
N GLN A 203 -49.60 54.07 -18.68
CA GLN A 203 -49.62 55.08 -19.78
C GLN A 203 -48.50 56.13 -20.09
N THR A 204 -48.13 56.09 -21.40
CA THR A 204 -47.82 57.19 -22.37
C THR A 204 -46.49 57.95 -22.17
N THR A 205 -45.66 58.29 -23.16
CA THR A 205 -45.77 58.48 -24.64
C THR A 205 -44.35 58.65 -25.20
N GLY A 206 -44.09 58.22 -26.45
CA GLY A 206 -43.16 58.93 -27.35
C GLY A 206 -42.02 58.13 -28.01
N GLY A 207 -42.27 57.66 -29.25
CA GLY A 207 -41.39 57.84 -30.42
C GLY A 207 -40.10 57.00 -30.57
N PRO A 208 -39.64 56.73 -31.81
CA PRO A 208 -38.99 55.46 -32.17
C PRO A 208 -37.48 55.57 -32.48
N ALA A 209 -36.74 54.50 -32.21
CA ALA A 209 -35.52 54.17 -32.96
C ALA A 209 -35.32 52.65 -32.96
N GLN A 210 -35.52 52.06 -34.14
CA GLN A 210 -35.22 50.66 -34.43
C GLN A 210 -33.70 50.47 -34.44
N GLN A 211 -33.19 49.56 -33.61
CA GLN A 211 -31.87 48.96 -33.80
C GLN A 211 -32.09 47.47 -34.03
N THR A 212 -31.81 47.05 -35.26
CA THR A 212 -31.86 45.68 -35.75
C THR A 212 -30.96 44.78 -34.92
N SER A 213 -31.54 43.80 -34.23
CA SER A 213 -30.81 42.69 -33.65
C SER A 213 -30.38 41.75 -34.77
N GLU A 214 -29.08 41.69 -35.04
CA GLU A 214 -28.47 40.72 -35.94
C GLU A 214 -28.59 39.33 -35.27
N VAL A 215 -29.44 38.48 -35.85
CA VAL A 215 -29.63 37.10 -35.40
C VAL A 215 -28.44 36.29 -35.90
N SER A 216 -27.49 35.99 -35.02
CA SER A 216 -26.41 35.03 -35.29
C SER A 216 -27.00 33.63 -35.38
N VAL A 217 -27.13 33.11 -36.60
CA VAL A 217 -27.46 31.70 -36.86
C VAL A 217 -26.18 30.86 -36.74
N PRO A 218 -26.18 29.73 -36.01
CA PRO A 218 -25.03 28.83 -35.98
C PRO A 218 -24.84 28.12 -37.33
N LEU A 219 -23.60 28.08 -37.81
CA LEU A 219 -23.19 27.28 -38.98
C LEU A 219 -23.42 25.78 -38.72
N PRO A 220 -23.88 24.99 -39.72
CA PRO A 220 -23.95 23.54 -39.61
C PRO A 220 -22.53 22.93 -39.60
N PRO A 221 -22.32 21.77 -38.96
CA PRO A 221 -21.01 21.12 -38.92
C PRO A 221 -20.59 20.62 -40.31
N GLU A 222 -19.37 20.96 -40.73
CA GLU A 222 -18.74 20.38 -41.92
C GLU A 222 -18.50 18.87 -41.71
N GLN A 223 -19.01 18.06 -42.63
CA GLN A 223 -18.67 16.65 -42.76
C GLN A 223 -17.24 16.51 -43.31
N PRO A 224 -16.34 15.73 -42.70
CA PRO A 224 -15.04 15.46 -43.30
C PRO A 224 -15.19 14.60 -44.57
N ASN A 225 -14.57 15.07 -45.65
CA ASN A 225 -14.48 14.42 -46.94
C ASN A 225 -13.91 12.99 -46.84
N ALA A 226 -14.41 12.15 -47.76
CA ALA A 226 -14.09 10.74 -47.92
C ALA A 226 -12.58 10.42 -47.92
N VAL A 227 -12.23 9.37 -47.17
CA VAL A 227 -10.92 8.72 -47.17
C VAL A 227 -10.77 7.91 -48.47
N PRO A 228 -9.67 8.04 -49.25
CA PRO A 228 -9.41 7.12 -50.35
C PRO A 228 -9.02 5.73 -49.81
N THR A 229 -9.61 4.70 -50.42
CA THR A 229 -9.39 3.27 -50.18
C THR A 229 -7.93 2.87 -50.33
N GLN A 230 -7.36 2.24 -49.29
CA GLN A 230 -6.07 1.53 -49.40
C GLN A 230 -6.24 0.19 -50.12
N PRO A 231 -5.31 -0.23 -50.99
CA PRO A 231 -5.29 -1.58 -51.54
C PRO A 231 -4.90 -2.60 -50.45
N GLY A 232 -5.67 -3.68 -50.38
CA GLY A 232 -5.52 -4.74 -49.39
C GLY A 232 -4.19 -5.48 -49.52
N TYR A 233 -3.40 -5.44 -48.44
CA TYR A 233 -2.24 -6.31 -48.26
C TYR A 233 -2.71 -7.66 -47.72
N GLY A 234 -2.41 -8.71 -48.48
CA GLY A 234 -2.71 -10.09 -48.13
C GLY A 234 -1.93 -10.57 -46.92
N TYR A 235 -2.60 -11.37 -46.09
CA TYR A 235 -1.97 -12.14 -45.03
C TYR A 235 -1.17 -13.31 -45.64
N PRO A 236 0.12 -13.51 -45.30
CA PRO A 236 0.74 -14.80 -45.51
C PRO A 236 0.17 -15.82 -44.51
N GLN A 237 -0.19 -17.00 -45.00
CA GLN A 237 -0.62 -18.14 -44.18
C GLN A 237 0.48 -18.55 -43.19
N GLN A 238 0.05 -18.82 -41.97
CA GLN A 238 0.87 -19.41 -40.91
C GLN A 238 1.09 -20.90 -41.20
N PRO A 239 2.34 -21.41 -41.25
CA PRO A 239 2.57 -22.85 -41.37
C PRO A 239 2.18 -23.58 -40.07
N PRO A 240 1.75 -24.85 -40.13
CA PRO A 240 1.33 -25.59 -38.94
C PRO A 240 2.49 -25.80 -37.96
N ALA A 241 2.20 -25.57 -36.68
CA ALA A 241 3.12 -25.82 -35.59
C ALA A 241 3.44 -27.32 -35.48
N THR A 242 4.73 -27.65 -35.59
CA THR A 242 5.26 -28.95 -35.19
C THR A 242 5.36 -28.99 -33.67
N GLN A 243 4.66 -29.93 -33.03
CA GLN A 243 4.84 -30.18 -31.61
C GLN A 243 6.17 -30.90 -31.38
N PRO A 244 7.03 -30.45 -30.45
CA PRO A 244 8.15 -31.27 -30.00
C PRO A 244 7.62 -32.41 -29.12
N ALA A 245 7.82 -33.65 -29.59
CA ALA A 245 7.60 -34.85 -28.81
C ALA A 245 8.63 -34.93 -27.68
N TYR A 246 8.27 -34.41 -26.51
CA TYR A 246 9.02 -34.68 -25.28
C TYR A 246 8.79 -36.14 -24.88
N GLY A 247 9.82 -36.96 -25.12
CA GLY A 247 9.87 -38.35 -24.70
C GLY A 247 9.88 -38.45 -23.17
N TYR A 248 8.85 -39.08 -22.62
CA TYR A 248 8.89 -39.61 -21.27
C TYR A 248 9.65 -40.94 -21.27
N PRO A 249 10.71 -41.12 -20.47
CA PRO A 249 11.22 -42.45 -20.20
C PRO A 249 10.25 -43.21 -19.29
N GLN A 250 9.76 -44.36 -19.77
CA GLN A 250 9.06 -45.36 -18.98
C GLN A 250 10.00 -45.93 -17.90
N PRO A 251 9.61 -45.97 -16.61
CA PRO A 251 10.30 -46.79 -15.64
C PRO A 251 9.86 -48.25 -15.76
N THR A 252 10.83 -49.11 -16.06
CA THR A 252 10.74 -50.57 -16.02
C THR A 252 10.63 -51.07 -14.57
N SER A 253 9.73 -52.05 -14.36
CA SER A 253 9.76 -53.12 -13.35
C SER A 253 10.26 -52.83 -11.92
N ARG A 254 9.33 -52.89 -10.95
CA ARG A 254 9.60 -53.03 -9.50
C ARG A 254 10.07 -54.45 -9.15
N PRO A 255 11.12 -54.65 -8.33
CA PRO A 255 11.28 -55.86 -7.55
C PRO A 255 10.51 -55.76 -6.22
N ALA A 256 9.86 -56.87 -5.86
CA ALA A 256 9.10 -57.05 -4.64
C ALA A 256 10.03 -57.26 -3.42
N TYR A 257 9.91 -56.38 -2.44
CA TYR A 257 10.26 -56.59 -1.03
C TYR A 257 8.91 -56.59 -0.29
N GLY A 258 8.46 -57.63 0.42
CA GLY A 258 9.16 -58.39 1.45
C GLY A 258 8.69 -57.90 2.82
N TYR A 259 7.39 -58.05 3.14
CA TYR A 259 6.84 -57.72 4.45
C TYR A 259 7.20 -58.82 5.46
N PRO A 260 7.71 -58.50 6.67
CA PRO A 260 7.69 -59.43 7.78
C PRO A 260 6.31 -59.46 8.46
N GLN A 261 5.91 -60.67 8.78
CA GLN A 261 4.63 -61.11 9.34
C GLN A 261 4.52 -60.75 10.83
N ALA A 262 3.37 -60.25 11.26
CA ALA A 262 3.02 -60.10 12.67
C ALA A 262 2.46 -61.44 13.22
N PRO A 263 2.92 -61.95 14.37
CA PRO A 263 2.28 -63.07 15.03
C PRO A 263 1.11 -62.60 15.91
N ALA A 264 0.01 -63.34 15.87
CA ALA A 264 -1.16 -63.15 16.71
C ALA A 264 -1.14 -64.09 17.93
N ALA A 265 -1.55 -63.51 19.07
CA ALA A 265 -2.30 -64.04 20.21
C ALA A 265 -1.67 -65.08 21.18
N ALA A 266 -1.62 -64.70 22.46
CA ALA A 266 -2.37 -65.36 23.55
C ALA A 266 -2.30 -64.48 24.82
N GLY A 267 -3.43 -64.32 25.52
CA GLY A 267 -3.57 -63.40 26.64
C GLY A 267 -3.22 -63.97 28.02
N ALA A 268 -3.11 -63.08 29.02
CA ALA A 268 -3.50 -63.31 30.41
C ALA A 268 -3.37 -62.02 31.25
N ALA A 269 -4.43 -61.76 32.02
CA ALA A 269 -4.48 -61.17 33.37
C ALA A 269 -3.80 -59.82 33.72
N ALA A 270 -4.66 -58.82 33.94
CA ALA A 270 -4.75 -57.91 35.10
C ALA A 270 -3.47 -57.44 35.83
N ALA A 271 -3.26 -56.11 35.83
CA ALA A 271 -3.00 -55.32 37.06
C ALA A 271 -3.17 -53.81 36.77
N GLN A 272 -3.84 -53.12 37.69
CA GLN A 272 -4.05 -51.67 37.73
C GLN A 272 -2.81 -50.94 38.28
N THR A 273 -2.46 -49.79 37.68
CA THR A 273 -1.85 -48.58 38.29
C THR A 273 -1.90 -47.51 37.19
N GLY A 274 -2.50 -46.33 37.31
CA GLY A 274 -2.43 -45.33 38.37
C GLY A 274 -1.91 -44.04 37.73
N TYR A 275 -2.78 -43.03 37.58
CA TYR A 275 -2.51 -41.72 36.98
C TYR A 275 -1.33 -40.99 37.65
N GLY A 276 -0.55 -40.22 36.87
CA GLY A 276 0.49 -39.32 37.39
C GLY A 276 0.83 -38.18 36.44
N TYR A 277 0.17 -37.04 36.62
CA TYR A 277 0.55 -35.73 36.07
C TYR A 277 1.88 -35.26 36.68
N PRO A 278 2.79 -34.59 35.96
CA PRO A 278 3.94 -33.94 36.58
C PRO A 278 3.49 -32.66 37.31
N PRO A 279 4.00 -32.37 38.53
CA PRO A 279 3.65 -31.15 39.25
C PRO A 279 4.30 -29.91 38.64
N ALA A 280 3.57 -28.79 38.67
CA ALA A 280 4.06 -27.47 38.34
C ALA A 280 5.07 -26.98 39.40
N ALA A 281 6.21 -26.45 38.96
CA ALA A 281 7.19 -25.81 39.82
C ALA A 281 6.65 -24.47 40.34
N THR A 282 6.37 -24.40 41.64
CA THR A 282 6.13 -23.14 42.35
C THR A 282 7.46 -22.57 42.80
N THR A 283 7.94 -21.53 42.13
CA THR A 283 9.01 -20.66 42.64
C THR A 283 8.48 -19.84 43.81
N ALA A 284 9.00 -20.09 45.01
CA ALA A 284 8.80 -19.23 46.17
C ALA A 284 9.53 -17.88 45.97
N PRO A 285 8.97 -16.75 46.42
CA PRO A 285 9.67 -15.48 46.41
C PRO A 285 10.80 -15.47 47.46
N ASP A 286 11.92 -14.86 47.09
CA ASP A 286 13.13 -14.70 47.91
C ASP A 286 12.82 -13.91 49.22
N PRO A 287 13.12 -14.45 50.41
CA PRO A 287 12.90 -13.76 51.68
C PRO A 287 13.78 -12.52 51.88
N ASP A 288 14.83 -12.32 51.07
CA ASP A 288 15.75 -11.18 51.17
C ASP A 288 15.45 -10.04 50.19
N PHE A 289 14.36 -10.11 49.42
CA PHE A 289 13.98 -9.02 48.51
C PHE A 289 13.49 -7.79 49.29
N ARG A 290 14.30 -6.73 49.30
CA ARG A 290 13.91 -5.40 49.82
C ARG A 290 13.71 -4.43 48.67
N LEU A 291 12.53 -3.79 48.63
CA LEU A 291 12.25 -2.68 47.72
C LEU A 291 13.23 -1.51 47.96
N PRO A 292 13.74 -0.86 46.90
CA PRO A 292 14.56 0.33 47.05
C PRO A 292 13.73 1.48 47.68
N PRO A 293 14.37 2.39 48.45
CA PRO A 293 13.67 3.51 49.07
C PRO A 293 13.06 4.41 47.99
N GLN A 294 11.77 4.73 48.16
CA GLN A 294 11.07 5.68 47.32
C GLN A 294 11.76 7.05 47.44
N GLY A 295 12.15 7.62 46.29
CA GLY A 295 12.76 8.94 46.20
C GLY A 295 11.83 10.06 46.72
N PRO A 296 12.38 11.24 47.01
CA PRO A 296 11.66 12.32 47.68
C PRO A 296 10.41 12.74 46.90
N GLN A 297 9.28 12.73 47.60
CA GLN A 297 8.01 13.30 47.14
C GLN A 297 8.18 14.82 47.02
N PHE A 298 8.14 15.36 45.80
CA PHE A 298 8.08 16.79 45.57
C PHE A 298 6.71 17.31 46.05
N ILE A 299 6.68 17.95 47.21
CA ILE A 299 5.56 18.76 47.66
C ILE A 299 5.68 20.12 46.96
N GLY A 300 4.78 20.36 46.02
CA GLY A 300 4.68 21.63 45.29
C GLY A 300 4.34 22.81 46.21
N ARG A 301 4.98 23.94 45.94
CA ARG A 301 4.50 25.28 46.30
C ARG A 301 4.26 26.07 45.03
#